data_AF-A0A7K4SHG3-F1
#
_entry.id   AF-A0A7K4SHG3-F1
#
_cell.length_a   1.000
_cell.length_b   1.000
_cell.length_c   1.000
_cell.angle_alpha   90.00
_cell.angle_beta   90.00
_cell.angle_gamma   90.00
#
_symmetry.space_group_name_H-M   'P 1'
#
loop_
_entity.id
_entity.type
_entity.pdbx_description
1 polymer ?
#
loop_
_entity_poly.entity_id
_entity_poly.type
_entity_poly.pdbx_seq_one_letter_code
_entity_poly.pdbx_strand_id
1 'polypeptide(L)'
;LLLRDGAFRPASARQLRRGGRQLGVQLAGERQITFVDLTEGVADDITNPPALIDDVTPAAGDVTVGAAVCARVEGAEPLFRMGTVLEVGAHPPSFRVRLAPPHAPATPLWVPRSGLRLLRPARPEPRPPHDDVTQSDT
;
A
#
# COMPACT_ATOMS: atom_id res chain seq x y z
N LEU A 1 -0.66 0.58 -7.81
CA LEU A 1 -2.12 0.78 -7.88
C LEU A 1 -2.43 2.27 -7.89
N LEU A 2 -3.39 2.70 -8.71
CA LEU A 2 -3.83 4.09 -8.81
C LEU A 2 -5.16 4.27 -8.05
N LEU A 3 -5.25 5.30 -7.23
CA LEU A 3 -6.49 5.72 -6.58
C LEU A 3 -7.43 6.37 -7.61
N ARG A 4 -8.61 5.79 -7.77
CA ARG A 4 -9.67 6.29 -8.64
C ARG A 4 -11.02 6.03 -7.98
N ASP A 5 -11.85 7.06 -7.90
CA ASP A 5 -13.22 6.95 -7.36
C ASP A 5 -13.28 6.27 -5.97
N GLY A 6 -12.31 6.59 -5.10
CA GLY A 6 -12.23 6.05 -3.74
C GLY A 6 -11.76 4.59 -3.63
N ALA A 7 -11.20 4.03 -4.70
CA ALA A 7 -10.61 2.70 -4.69
C ALA A 7 -9.29 2.64 -5.47
N PHE A 8 -8.40 1.75 -5.05
CA PHE A 8 -7.15 1.47 -5.74
C PHE A 8 -7.34 0.37 -6.78
N ARG A 9 -6.95 0.67 -8.02
CA ARG A 9 -7.05 -0.25 -9.16
C ARG A 9 -5.66 -0.56 -9.72
N PRO A 10 -5.44 -1.76 -10.31
CA PRO A 10 -4.19 -2.07 -10.98
C PRO A 10 -3.88 -1.10 -12.12
N ALA A 11 -2.63 -0.65 -12.13
CA ALA A 11 -2.12 0.28 -13.13
C ALA A 11 -0.67 -0.06 -13.43
N SER A 12 -0.25 0.16 -14.68
CA SER A 12 1.13 0.03 -15.10
C SER A 12 1.77 1.41 -15.28
N ALA A 13 2.99 1.57 -14.77
CA ALA A 13 3.84 2.70 -15.10
C ALA A 13 4.20 2.68 -16.59
N ARG A 14 4.06 3.81 -17.28
CA ARG A 14 4.32 3.93 -18.73
C ARG A 14 5.36 4.97 -19.07
N GLN A 15 5.35 6.12 -18.40
CA GLN A 15 6.20 7.25 -18.79
C GLN A 15 6.56 8.11 -17.60
N LEU A 16 7.82 8.55 -17.51
CA LEU A 16 8.23 9.62 -16.60
C LEU A 16 8.30 10.95 -17.35
N ARG A 17 7.88 12.03 -16.70
CA ARG A 17 7.93 13.40 -17.22
C ARG A 17 8.46 14.38 -16.16
N ARG A 18 8.75 15.61 -16.60
CA ARG A 18 9.17 16.73 -15.74
C ARG A 18 10.33 16.37 -14.80
N GLY A 19 11.38 15.76 -15.35
CA GLY A 19 12.57 15.35 -14.57
C GLY A 19 12.28 14.25 -13.55
N GLY A 20 11.28 13.39 -13.80
CA GLY A 20 10.90 12.29 -12.90
C GLY A 20 9.87 12.67 -11.84
N ARG A 21 9.36 13.91 -11.84
CA ARG A 21 8.35 14.36 -10.88
C ARG A 21 6.93 13.93 -11.22
N GLN A 22 6.67 13.55 -12.47
CA GLN A 22 5.37 13.05 -12.88
C GLN A 22 5.49 11.66 -13.49
N LEU A 23 4.60 10.76 -13.06
CA LEU A 23 4.48 9.41 -13.59
C LEU A 23 3.17 9.27 -14.35
N GLY A 24 3.29 8.95 -15.63
CA GLY A 24 2.20 8.47 -16.47
C GLY A 24 1.90 7.03 -16.14
N VAL A 25 0.68 6.79 -15.65
CA VAL A 25 0.15 5.47 -15.32
C VAL A 25 -1.04 5.14 -16.21
N GLN A 26 -1.15 3.88 -16.59
CA GLN A 26 -2.28 3.36 -17.37
C GLN A 26 -3.02 2.33 -16.52
N LEU A 27 -4.31 2.56 -16.27
CA LEU A 27 -5.17 1.60 -15.59
C LEU A 27 -5.35 0.35 -16.45
N ALA A 28 -5.45 -0.81 -15.80
CA ALA A 28 -5.75 -2.06 -16.49
C ALA A 28 -7.09 -1.94 -17.25
N GLY A 29 -7.11 -2.36 -18.52
CA GLY A 29 -8.29 -2.25 -19.38
C GLY A 29 -8.52 -0.87 -20.02
N GLU A 30 -7.78 0.16 -19.61
CA GLU A 30 -7.90 1.51 -20.16
C GLU A 30 -6.79 1.81 -21.18
N ARG A 31 -7.09 2.61 -22.21
CA ARG A 31 -6.09 3.08 -23.19
C ARG A 31 -5.42 4.39 -22.77
N GLN A 32 -6.07 5.15 -21.91
CA GLN A 32 -5.62 6.48 -21.51
C GLN A 32 -4.47 6.38 -20.50
N ILE A 33 -3.48 7.27 -20.65
CA ILE A 33 -2.43 7.49 -19.64
C ILE A 33 -2.86 8.68 -18.77
N THR A 34 -2.90 8.47 -17.46
CA THR A 34 -3.13 9.51 -16.46
C THR A 34 -1.78 9.90 -15.84
N PHE A 35 -1.50 11.20 -15.75
CA PHE A 35 -0.26 11.68 -15.12
C PHE A 35 -0.51 12.05 -13.67
N VAL A 36 0.26 11.43 -12.78
CA VAL A 36 0.23 11.67 -11.33
C VAL A 36 1.49 12.42 -10.93
N ASP A 37 1.35 13.46 -10.12
CA ASP A 37 2.49 14.14 -9.52
C ASP A 37 3.01 13.32 -8.33
N LEU A 38 4.28 12.95 -8.37
CA LEU A 38 4.93 12.17 -7.32
C LEU A 38 5.42 13.04 -6.15
N THR A 39 5.35 14.37 -6.30
CA THR A 39 5.69 15.31 -5.23
C THR A 39 4.49 15.72 -4.38
N GLU A 40 3.27 15.39 -4.83
CA GLU A 40 2.03 15.62 -4.09
C GLU A 40 1.56 14.34 -3.38
N GLY A 41 1.10 14.45 -2.14
CA GLY A 41 0.48 13.31 -1.43
C GLY A 41 1.45 12.44 -0.62
N VAL A 42 2.33 13.04 0.19
CA VAL A 42 3.13 12.32 1.21
C VAL A 42 2.27 11.95 2.43
N ALA A 43 0.95 11.90 2.34
CA ALA A 43 0.11 11.56 3.49
C ALA A 43 -0.12 10.04 3.52
N ASP A 44 0.03 9.49 4.72
CA ASP A 44 0.12 8.04 4.98
C ASP A 44 -1.16 7.40 5.47
N ASP A 45 -2.20 8.21 5.51
CA ASP A 45 -3.41 7.89 6.23
C ASP A 45 -4.59 7.86 5.28
N ILE A 46 -5.60 7.10 5.68
CA ILE A 46 -6.87 6.91 5.01
C ILE A 46 -7.57 8.25 4.74
N THR A 47 -7.35 9.27 5.57
CA THR A 47 -7.97 10.60 5.45
C THR A 47 -7.37 11.45 4.32
N ASN A 48 -6.11 11.22 3.96
CA ASN A 48 -5.45 11.89 2.85
C ASN A 48 -4.53 10.87 2.15
N PRO A 49 -5.10 9.95 1.38
CA PRO A 49 -4.34 8.85 0.83
C PRO A 49 -3.45 9.30 -0.34
N PRO A 50 -2.32 8.61 -0.56
CA PRO A 50 -1.52 8.84 -1.74
C PRO A 50 -2.29 8.44 -3.00
N ALA A 51 -2.12 9.19 -4.08
CA ALA A 51 -2.77 8.87 -5.35
C ALA A 51 -2.25 7.55 -5.95
N LEU A 52 -1.03 7.13 -5.59
CA LEU A 52 -0.35 5.97 -6.12
C LEU A 52 0.32 5.19 -4.98
N ILE A 53 0.16 3.87 -5.00
CA ILE A 53 0.84 2.94 -4.08
C ILE A 53 1.47 1.78 -4.85
N ASP A 54 2.44 1.11 -4.24
CA ASP A 54 3.04 -0.08 -4.83
C ASP A 54 2.09 -1.29 -4.80
N ASP A 55 2.10 -2.08 -5.87
CA ASP A 55 1.34 -3.33 -5.94
C ASP A 55 2.18 -4.51 -5.41
N VAL A 56 2.72 -4.35 -4.20
CA VAL A 56 3.59 -5.33 -3.54
C VAL A 56 2.90 -5.89 -2.29
N THR A 57 2.90 -7.22 -2.17
CA THR A 57 2.41 -7.89 -0.96
C THR A 57 3.35 -7.58 0.21
N PRO A 58 2.87 -7.06 1.36
CA PRO A 58 3.73 -6.73 2.49
C PRO A 58 4.40 -7.97 3.09
N ALA A 59 5.56 -7.79 3.74
CA ALA A 59 6.16 -8.85 4.55
C ALA A 59 5.29 -9.14 5.79
N ALA A 60 5.45 -10.31 6.38
CA ALA A 60 4.61 -10.73 7.51
C ALA A 60 4.74 -9.82 8.75
N GLY A 61 5.89 -9.16 8.93
CA GLY A 61 6.14 -8.23 10.04
C GLY A 61 5.72 -6.79 9.77
N ASP A 62 5.37 -6.43 8.54
CA ASP A 62 5.10 -5.02 8.16
C ASP A 62 3.67 -4.59 8.48
N VAL A 63 2.79 -5.53 8.85
CA VAL A 63 1.36 -5.27 9.08
C VAL A 63 1.01 -5.58 10.53
N THR A 64 0.65 -4.54 11.26
CA THR A 64 0.25 -4.62 12.67
C THR A 64 -1.19 -4.15 12.87
N VAL A 65 -1.77 -4.43 14.03
CA VAL A 65 -3.09 -3.87 14.42
C VAL A 65 -2.98 -2.35 14.47
N GLY A 66 -3.98 -1.68 13.89
CA GLY A 66 -4.01 -0.22 13.73
C GLY A 66 -3.38 0.28 12.43
N ALA A 67 -2.66 -0.57 11.67
CA ALA A 67 -2.05 -0.15 10.42
C ALA A 67 -3.11 0.24 9.36
N ALA A 68 -2.84 1.34 8.65
CA ALA A 68 -3.59 1.74 7.47
C ALA A 68 -3.11 0.94 6.27
N VAL A 69 -4.04 0.24 5.61
CA VAL A 69 -3.74 -0.68 4.51
C VAL A 69 -4.78 -0.54 3.40
N CYS A 70 -4.42 -1.03 2.22
CA CYS A 70 -5.35 -1.29 1.12
C CYS A 70 -5.66 -2.79 1.08
N ALA A 71 -6.91 -3.15 1.37
CA ALA A 71 -7.39 -4.51 1.35
C ALA A 71 -8.17 -4.80 0.06
N ARG A 72 -7.86 -5.93 -0.57
CA ARG A 72 -8.57 -6.43 -1.73
C ARG A 72 -10.01 -6.74 -1.32
N VAL A 73 -10.96 -6.21 -2.06
CA VAL A 73 -12.37 -6.57 -1.95
C VAL A 73 -12.73 -7.59 -3.03
N GLU A 74 -13.63 -8.49 -2.71
CA GLU A 74 -14.10 -9.52 -3.64
C GLU A 74 -14.95 -8.89 -4.75
N GLY A 75 -14.73 -9.34 -5.99
CA GLY A 75 -15.39 -8.81 -7.18
C GLY A 75 -14.76 -9.33 -8.47
N ALA A 76 -15.39 -9.00 -9.60
CA ALA A 76 -14.92 -9.42 -10.93
C ALA A 76 -13.57 -8.80 -11.32
N GLU A 77 -13.32 -7.56 -10.91
CA GLU A 77 -12.03 -6.88 -11.09
C GLU A 77 -11.25 -6.83 -9.77
N PRO A 78 -9.90 -6.95 -9.81
CA PRO A 78 -9.07 -6.68 -8.65
C PRO A 78 -9.21 -5.22 -8.21
N LEU A 79 -9.91 -5.01 -7.10
CA LEU A 79 -10.13 -3.69 -6.50
C LEU A 79 -9.69 -3.71 -5.05
N PHE A 80 -9.00 -2.65 -4.63
CA PHE A 80 -8.47 -2.50 -3.28
C PHE A 80 -9.09 -1.27 -2.62
N ARG A 81 -9.51 -1.41 -1.36
CA ARG A 81 -10.07 -0.31 -0.57
C ARG A 81 -9.25 -0.10 0.69
N MET A 82 -9.15 1.16 1.07
CA MET A 82 -8.46 1.54 2.29
C MET A 82 -9.20 1.01 3.51
N GLY A 83 -8.45 0.70 4.56
CA GLY A 83 -9.00 0.27 5.83
C GLY A 83 -7.94 0.18 6.91
N THR A 84 -8.39 -0.13 8.11
CA THR A 84 -7.54 -0.30 9.28
C THR A 84 -7.54 -1.75 9.71
N VAL A 85 -6.36 -2.31 9.95
CA VAL A 85 -6.21 -3.65 10.52
C VAL A 85 -6.70 -3.65 11.96
N LEU A 86 -7.62 -4.54 12.29
CA LEU A 86 -8.16 -4.74 13.63
C LEU A 86 -7.55 -5.94 14.35
N GLU A 87 -7.18 -6.97 13.58
CA GLU A 87 -6.75 -8.25 14.11
C GLU A 87 -5.79 -8.93 13.12
N VAL A 88 -4.80 -9.64 13.65
CA VAL A 88 -3.89 -10.48 12.87
C VAL A 88 -4.14 -11.94 13.27
N GLY A 89 -4.69 -12.71 12.35
CA GLY A 89 -4.86 -14.15 12.47
C GLY A 89 -3.59 -14.88 12.06
N ALA A 90 -3.27 -15.96 12.78
CA ALA A 90 -2.10 -16.79 12.49
C ALA A 90 -2.48 -18.07 11.74
N HIS A 91 -1.54 -18.59 10.94
CA HIS A 91 -1.57 -19.92 10.31
C HIS A 91 -2.80 -20.26 9.41
N PRO A 92 -2.87 -19.76 8.16
CA PRO A 92 -1.93 -18.83 7.52
C PRO A 92 -2.17 -17.37 7.95
N PRO A 93 -1.20 -16.46 7.76
CA PRO A 93 -1.37 -15.04 8.07
C PRO A 93 -2.59 -14.44 7.35
N SER A 94 -3.55 -14.01 8.15
CA SER A 94 -4.79 -13.35 7.71
C SER A 94 -5.05 -12.12 8.56
N PHE A 95 -5.76 -11.14 8.00
CA PHE A 95 -5.92 -9.83 8.63
C PHE A 95 -7.38 -9.45 8.60
N ARG A 96 -7.91 -9.05 9.75
CA ARG A 96 -9.26 -8.52 9.84
C ARG A 96 -9.20 -7.02 9.63
N VAL A 97 -9.79 -6.53 8.55
CA VAL A 97 -9.70 -5.12 8.15
C VAL A 97 -11.08 -4.47 8.20
N ARG A 98 -11.17 -3.33 8.88
CA ARG A 98 -12.33 -2.43 8.78
C ARG A 98 -12.07 -1.46 7.65
N LEU A 99 -12.84 -1.58 6.56
CA LEU A 99 -12.72 -0.66 5.44
C LEU A 99 -13.20 0.75 5.84
N ALA A 100 -12.63 1.74 5.17
CA ALA A 100 -13.03 3.13 5.31
C ALA A 100 -14.38 3.40 4.58
N PRO A 101 -15.22 4.32 5.10
CA PRO A 101 -16.39 4.83 4.37
C PRO A 101 -16.01 5.42 2.99
N PRO A 102 -16.95 5.52 2.04
CA PRO A 102 -18.39 5.24 2.17
C PRO A 102 -18.78 3.79 1.91
N HIS A 103 -17.87 2.95 1.43
CA HIS A 103 -18.16 1.57 1.02
C HIS A 103 -17.73 0.54 2.07
N ALA A 104 -17.74 0.92 3.35
CA ALA A 104 -17.41 0.03 4.45
C ALA A 104 -18.57 -0.96 4.66
N PRO A 105 -18.36 -2.28 4.51
CA PRO A 105 -19.36 -3.25 4.92
C PRO A 105 -19.58 -3.14 6.44
N ALA A 106 -20.79 -3.52 6.88
CA ALA A 106 -21.12 -3.51 8.31
C ALA A 106 -20.16 -4.38 9.14
N THR A 107 -19.62 -5.45 8.55
CA THR A 107 -18.69 -6.38 9.19
C THR A 107 -17.28 -6.21 8.62
N PRO A 108 -16.25 -6.12 9.47
CA PRO A 108 -14.85 -6.17 9.03
C PRO A 108 -14.54 -7.44 8.22
N LEU A 109 -13.65 -7.31 7.25
CA LEU A 109 -13.32 -8.35 6.27
C LEU A 109 -12.07 -9.11 6.70
N TRP A 110 -12.07 -10.43 6.58
CA TRP A 110 -10.84 -11.22 6.66
C TRP A 110 -10.19 -11.29 5.28
N VAL A 111 -8.93 -10.89 5.19
CA VAL A 111 -8.16 -10.93 3.96
C VAL A 111 -6.82 -11.64 4.17
N PRO A 112 -6.35 -12.45 3.20
CA PRO A 112 -5.02 -13.02 3.26
C PRO A 112 -3.96 -11.93 3.06
N ARG A 113 -2.71 -12.19 3.47
CA ARG A 113 -1.59 -11.26 3.24
C ARG A 113 -1.47 -10.80 1.78
N SER A 114 -1.67 -11.70 0.82
CA SER A 114 -1.64 -11.40 -0.62
C SER A 114 -2.72 -10.42 -1.08
N GLY A 115 -3.78 -10.25 -0.30
CA GLY A 115 -4.84 -9.27 -0.50
C GLY A 115 -4.55 -7.90 0.10
N LEU A 116 -3.40 -7.68 0.75
CA LEU A 116 -3.03 -6.40 1.34
C LEU A 116 -1.98 -5.66 0.51
N ARG A 117 -2.06 -4.33 0.51
CA ARG A 117 -1.01 -3.40 0.08
C ARG A 117 -0.84 -2.32 1.15
N LEU A 118 0.38 -1.84 1.31
CA LEU A 118 0.67 -0.73 2.21
C LEU A 118 0.42 0.60 1.48
N LEU A 119 -0.01 1.63 2.22
CA LEU A 119 -0.18 2.98 1.65
C LEU A 119 1.17 3.63 1.32
N ARG A 120 2.24 3.26 2.02
CA ARG A 120 3.63 3.54 1.64
C ARG A 120 4.43 2.25 1.60
N PRO A 121 5.50 2.17 0.79
CA PRO A 121 6.49 1.12 0.96
C PRO A 121 7.01 1.15 2.40
N ALA A 122 7.10 -0.01 3.05
CA ALA A 122 7.77 -0.13 4.34
C ALA A 122 9.19 0.44 4.17
N ARG A 123 9.46 1.60 4.76
CA ARG A 123 10.78 2.20 4.69
C ARG A 123 11.72 1.19 5.34
N PRO A 124 12.78 0.71 4.68
CA PRO A 124 13.77 -0.08 5.40
C PRO A 124 14.27 0.80 6.54
N GLU A 125 14.10 0.35 7.78
CA GLU A 125 14.71 1.01 8.92
C GLU A 125 16.20 1.12 8.63
N PRO A 126 16.83 2.30 8.87
CA PRO A 126 18.28 2.37 8.82
C PRO A 126 18.80 1.33 9.81
N ARG A 127 19.49 0.30 9.30
CA ARG A 127 20.16 -0.69 10.14
C ARG A 127 21.00 0.10 11.15
N PRO A 128 20.88 -0.16 12.46
CA PRO A 128 21.78 0.47 13.42
C PRO A 128 23.22 0.17 12.96
N PRO A 129 24.14 1.15 13.02
CA PRO A 129 25.53 0.89 12.71
C PRO A 129 25.97 -0.27 13.59
N HIS A 130 26.43 -1.36 12.98
CA HIS A 130 27.19 -2.34 13.71
C HIS A 130 28.44 -1.60 14.18
N ASP A 131 28.54 -1.38 15.49
CA ASP A 131 29.78 -0.95 16.11
C ASP A 131 30.83 -2.00 15.75
N ASP A 132 31.66 -1.66 14.77
CA ASP A 132 32.87 -2.40 14.44
C ASP A 132 33.78 -2.22 15.65
N VAL A 133 33.68 -3.14 16.61
CA VAL A 133 34.56 -3.19 17.77
C VAL A 133 35.95 -3.40 17.22
N THR A 134 36.67 -2.29 17.07
CA THR A 134 38.08 -2.27 16.77
C THR A 134 38.77 -2.84 18.01
N GLN A 135 38.97 -4.15 18.06
CA GLN A 135 39.95 -4.74 18.96
C GLN A 135 41.33 -4.36 18.43
N SER A 136 41.82 -3.22 18.90
CA SER A 136 43.25 -2.94 18.98
C SER A 136 43.73 -3.44 20.34
N ASP A 137 44.51 -4.52 20.35
CA ASP A 137 45.45 -4.85 21.42
C ASP A 137 46.64 -5.52 20.72
N THR A 138 47.75 -4.81 20.55
CA THR A 138 48.93 -4.72 21.45
C THR A 138 49.72 -6.04 21.49
#